data_AF-X1HC07-F1
#
_entry.id   AF-X1HC07-F1
#
_cell.length_a   1.000
_cell.length_b   1.000
_cell.length_c   1.000
_cell.angle_alpha   90.00
_cell.angle_beta   90.00
_cell.angle_gamma   90.00
#
_symmetry.space_group_name_H-M   'P 1'
#
loop_
_entity.id
_entity.type
_entity.pdbx_description
1 polymer ?
#
loop_
_entity_poly.entity_id
_entity_poly.type
_entity_poly.pdbx_seq_one_letter_code
_entity_poly.pdbx_strand_id
1 'polypeptide(L)' 'CPVCNNEIKLQNLNKHYKITLGDIVHGKFWGKNTFYYHKECLYDKNLYEKRLISPIKE' A
#
# COMPACT_ATOMS: atom_id res chain seq x y z
N CYS A 1 -4.81 7.47 6.20
CA CYS A 1 -5.07 6.84 4.89
C CYS A 1 -4.54 7.77 3.81
N PRO A 2 -3.56 7.37 2.98
CA PRO A 2 -2.98 8.21 1.94
C PRO A 2 -3.96 8.67 0.84
N VAL A 3 -5.09 7.98 0.65
CA VAL A 3 -6.07 8.30 -0.40
C VAL A 3 -7.00 9.44 0.02
N CYS A 4 -7.62 9.34 1.20
CA CYS A 4 -8.62 10.31 1.65
C CYS A 4 -8.07 11.32 2.68
N ASN A 5 -6.78 11.27 3.00
CA ASN A 5 -6.11 12.05 4.05
C ASN A 5 -6.72 11.97 5.47
N ASN A 6 -7.75 11.15 5.68
CA ASN A 6 -8.30 10.91 7.02
C ASN A 6 -7.35 10.05 7.86
N GLU A 7 -7.30 10.36 9.16
CA GLU A 7 -6.46 9.67 10.14
C GLU A 7 -6.91 8.22 10.35
N ILE A 8 -5.95 7.30 10.45
CA ILE A 8 -6.19 5.92 10.87
C ILE A 8 -5.63 5.76 12.28
N LYS A 9 -6.51 5.50 13.24
CA LYS A 9 -6.13 5.31 14.65
C LYS A 9 -5.49 3.94 14.86
N LEU A 10 -4.43 3.90 15.68
CA LEU A 10 -3.70 2.68 16.03
C LEU A 10 -4.61 1.54 16.53
N GLN A 11 -5.66 1.91 17.27
CA GLN A 11 -6.65 1.02 17.88
C GLN A 11 -7.44 0.18 16.87
N ASN A 12 -7.53 0.63 15.61
CA ASN A 12 -8.37 0.03 14.58
C ASN A 12 -7.55 -0.47 13.38
N LEU A 13 -6.22 -0.60 13.48
CA LEU A 13 -5.38 -1.00 12.33
C LEU A 13 -5.81 -2.33 11.70
N ASN A 14 -6.31 -3.28 12.49
CA ASN A 14 -6.82 -4.58 12.01
C ASN A 14 -8.03 -4.46 11.06
N LYS A 15 -8.73 -3.33 11.06
CA LYS A 15 -9.86 -3.06 10.14
C LYS A 15 -9.41 -2.45 8.81
N HIS A 16 -8.12 -2.21 8.62
CA HIS A 16 -7.54 -1.48 7.48
C HIS A 16 -6.59 -2.38 6.68
N TYR A 17 -6.34 -2.03 5.42
CA TYR A 17 -5.32 -2.69 4.61
C TYR A 17 -3.95 -2.15 4.96
N LYS A 18 -2.99 -3.06 5.17
CA LYS A 18 -1.58 -2.74 5.34
C LYS A 18 -0.85 -3.10 4.05
N ILE A 19 -0.21 -2.10 3.43
CA ILE A 19 0.65 -2.30 2.27
C ILE A 19 2.07 -1.91 2.67
N THR A 20 3.01 -2.84 2.53
CA THR A 20 4.43 -2.59 2.78
C THR A 20 5.19 -2.57 1.47
N LEU A 21 5.85 -1.46 1.18
CA LEU A 21 6.79 -1.31 0.08
C LEU A 21 8.19 -1.67 0.56
N GLY A 22 8.95 -2.38 -0.26
CA GLY A 22 10.26 -2.89 0.08
C GLY A 22 10.98 -3.44 -1.13
N ASP A 23 12.21 -3.88 -0.90
CA ASP A 23 13.06 -4.47 -1.94
C ASP A 23 13.14 -5.99 -1.78
N ILE A 24 13.47 -6.70 -2.85
CA ILE A 24 13.84 -8.11 -2.79
C ILE A 24 15.36 -8.17 -2.84
N VAL A 25 15.98 -8.68 -1.78
CA VAL A 25 17.44 -8.86 -1.68
C VAL A 25 17.73 -10.32 -1.36
N HIS A 26 18.47 -10.99 -2.24
CA HIS A 26 18.76 -12.43 -2.15
C HIS A 26 17.50 -13.29 -2.00
N GLY A 27 16.45 -12.99 -2.77
CA GLY A 27 15.17 -13.72 -2.74
C GLY A 27 14.33 -13.49 -1.48
N LYS A 28 14.75 -12.61 -0.57
CA LYS A 28 13.99 -12.23 0.62
C LYS A 28 13.44 -10.82 0.47
N PHE A 29 12.18 -10.63 0.86
CA PHE A 29 11.54 -9.32 0.88
C PHE A 29 11.96 -8.52 2.13
N TRP A 30 12.45 -7.30 1.91
CA TRP A 30 12.88 -6.34 2.93
C TRP A 30 11.97 -5.12 2.89
N GLY A 31 10.98 -5.08 3.78
CA GLY A 31 10.04 -3.97 3.90
C GLY A 31 10.70 -2.69 4.40
N LYS A 32 10.52 -1.58 3.68
CA LYS A 32 11.04 -0.24 4.04
C LYS A 32 9.94 0.67 4.57
N ASN A 33 8.84 0.79 3.83
CA ASN A 33 7.76 1.72 4.14
C ASN A 33 6.44 0.97 4.30
N THR A 34 5.68 1.28 5.33
CA THR A 34 4.37 0.68 5.59
C THR A 34 3.29 1.73 5.58
N PHE A 35 2.21 1.47 4.84
CA PHE A 35 1.07 2.36 4.69
C PHE A 35 -0.22 1.64 5.09
N TYR A 36 -1.13 2.39 5.69
CA TYR A 36 -2.46 1.90 6.06
C TYR A 36 -3.55 2.60 5.25
N TYR A 37 -4.49 1.81 4.73
CA TYR A 37 -5.57 2.27 3.86
C TYR A 37 -6.93 1.83 4.40
N HIS A 38 -7.93 2.71 4.32
CA HIS A 38 -9.33 2.31 4.52
C HIS A 38 -9.73 1.32 3.43
N LYS A 39 -10.58 0.35 3.77
CA LYS A 39 -11.07 -0.64 2.80
C LYS A 39 -11.74 0.04 1.61
N GLU A 40 -12.66 0.96 1.90
CA GLU A 40 -13.41 1.71 0.89
C GLU A 40 -12.48 2.49 -0.05
N CYS A 41 -11.44 3.13 0.49
CA CYS A 41 -10.49 3.90 -0.31
C CYS A 41 -9.62 3.03 -1.23
N LEU A 42 -9.35 1.78 -0.87
CA LEU A 42 -8.55 0.87 -1.71
C LEU A 42 -9.41 0.21 -2.80
N TYR A 43 -10.71 0.05 -2.56
CA TYR A 43 -11.66 -0.56 -3.49
C TYR A 43 -12.34 0.45 -4.44
N ASP A 44 -12.06 1.74 -4.29
CA ASP A 44 -12.61 2.75 -5.19
C ASP A 44 -12.08 2.53 -6.62
N LYS A 45 -13.00 2.15 -7.53
CA LYS A 45 -12.70 1.76 -8.90
C LYS A 45 -12.15 2.88 -9.78
N ASN A 46 -12.14 4.11 -9.27
CA ASN A 46 -11.54 5.25 -9.97
C ASN A 46 -10.02 5.38 -9.75
N LEU A 47 -9.40 4.54 -8.91
CA LEU A 47 -7.95 4.49 -8.69
C LEU A 47 -7.20 3.54 -9.66
N TYR A 48 -7.89 2.94 -10.64
CA TYR A 48 -7.34 1.86 -11.45
C TYR A 48 -6.22 2.32 -12.41
N GLU A 49 -5.08 1.65 -12.24
CA GLU A 49 -3.86 1.62 -13.06
C GLU A 49 -3.08 2.94 -13.26
N LYS A 50 -2.19 3.25 -12.30
CA LYS A 50 -0.89 3.78 -12.72
C LYS A 50 -0.09 2.64 -13.36
N ARG A 51 -0.09 2.58 -14.69
CA ARG A 51 0.91 1.80 -15.44
C ARG A 51 2.28 2.19 -14.88
N LEU A 52 3.02 1.21 -14.37
CA LEU A 52 4.43 1.41 -14.07
C LEU A 52 5.08 1.89 -15.38
N ILE A 53 5.70 3.08 -15.35
CA ILE A 53 6.39 3.65 -16.52
C ILE A 53 7.58 2.75 -16.94
N SER A 54 7.96 1.80 -16.09
CA SER A 54 9.02 0.84 -16.34
C SER A 54 8.66 -0.53 -15.75
N PRO A 55 8.88 -1.63 -16.49
CA PRO A 55 8.74 -2.98 -15.94
C PRO A 55 9.73 -3.18 -14.78
N ILE A 56 9.32 -3.97 -13.78
CA ILE A 56 10.24 -4.49 -12.76
C ILE A 56 11.18 -5.42 -13.52
N LYS A 57 12.43 -4.99 -13.74
CA LYS A 57 13.45 -5.82 -14.37
C LYS A 57 13.86 -6.91 -13.37
N GLU A 58 13.75 -8.16 -13.80
CA GLU A 58 14.32 -9.34 -13.14
C GLU A 58 15.84 -9.24 -13.02
#